data_AF-A0A2U2J6U4-F1
#
_entry.id   AF-A0A2U2J6U4-F1
#
_cell.length_a   1.000
_cell.length_b   1.000
_cell.length_c   1.000
_cell.angle_alpha   90.00
_cell.angle_beta   90.00
_cell.angle_gamma   90.00
#
_symmetry.space_group_name_H-M   'P 1'
#
loop_
_entity.id
_entity.type
_entity.pdbx_description
1 polymer ?
#
loop_
_entity_poly.entity_id
_entity_poly.type
_entity_poly.pdbx_seq_one_letter_code
_entity_poly.pdbx_strand_id
1 'polypeptide(L)'
;MSNVDGSGVNITYTFSGETGTLAQWPSSTSTTDSPAVGTDADPGEVLQFYTSGFSTGDGVTLTISFSSPVFSVGFDLFHVNGNGSSGDKYTITATDNFNNTIFPTFTTSPNPTYTVDEATGVIDSASNGSTAGDDDNVGVNFSDTDKIKSITIKWQDCNICTVGSVHGSGMIGFTFCENFDDVDGDGVPDNVDIDNDNDGILDITEGACPGVALTTTPDRITVADGATGTLQNIDVSSLGLSVGDLVSVSNVRARGDIDGGAASNETFSLTFNGSTTDSGLYVRSTQCNTTLDAAFPFVQRNLTVIDIGGGTPGITVQATTAAGVGNFCSDGSGAFALEYTVDLNCVTSRDTDGDGVPDYLDLDSDNDGIPDNIEAQSTTGYVAPTGLDSDKDGLDNAYDSTPTGGVTGTGSIGITPQNSDNTDNPDYLDLDSDNDGIFDITESGSGLTDTAGGADGRVDLGGGTIVGTNGLVNSLDNGDDYTDPNGSFDNTQTDNFTDSDGDINTGGDVDYRDVPGVDTDNDGIVDADDLDDDNDGILDTEENKCNFTDEIDTNPALYSQGLATSSDFTTLNGQN
;
A
#
# COMPACT_ATOMS: atom_id res chain seq x y z
N MET A 1 -11.91 -15.62 -33.62
CA MET A 1 -11.57 -16.76 -32.76
C MET A 1 -12.38 -16.66 -31.48
N SER A 2 -12.83 -17.78 -30.93
CA SER A 2 -13.67 -17.78 -29.74
C SER A 2 -12.90 -18.21 -28.51
N ASN A 3 -13.06 -17.43 -27.43
CA ASN A 3 -12.55 -17.71 -26.09
C ASN A 3 -11.09 -18.22 -26.07
N VAL A 4 -10.16 -17.35 -26.48
CA VAL A 4 -8.79 -17.77 -26.80
C VAL A 4 -7.92 -18.07 -25.59
N ASP A 5 -8.28 -17.54 -24.43
CA ASP A 5 -7.57 -17.68 -23.14
C ASP A 5 -8.45 -18.30 -22.03
N GLY A 6 -9.74 -18.51 -22.29
CA GLY A 6 -10.69 -19.02 -21.31
C GLY A 6 -11.60 -17.95 -20.69
N SER A 7 -11.36 -16.67 -20.95
CA SER A 7 -12.10 -15.53 -20.37
C SER A 7 -13.55 -15.43 -20.84
N GLY A 8 -13.85 -15.85 -22.07
CA GLY A 8 -15.14 -15.68 -22.74
C GLY A 8 -15.12 -14.62 -23.85
N VAL A 9 -14.07 -13.81 -23.94
CA VAL A 9 -13.86 -12.84 -25.03
C VAL A 9 -13.57 -13.54 -26.36
N ASN A 10 -14.27 -13.11 -27.40
CA ASN A 10 -14.02 -13.51 -28.77
C ASN A 10 -13.24 -12.42 -29.50
N ILE A 11 -12.27 -12.82 -30.32
CA ILE A 11 -11.48 -11.92 -31.16
C ILE A 11 -11.99 -11.94 -32.59
N THR A 12 -12.13 -10.77 -33.22
CA THR A 12 -12.34 -10.62 -34.66
C THR A 12 -11.13 -9.94 -35.30
N TYR A 13 -10.57 -10.56 -36.33
CA TYR A 13 -9.46 -10.01 -37.11
C TYR A 13 -9.98 -9.44 -38.44
N THR A 14 -9.65 -8.18 -38.74
CA THR A 14 -9.99 -7.53 -40.01
C THR A 14 -8.73 -7.01 -40.67
N PHE A 15 -8.48 -7.40 -41.91
CA PHE A 15 -7.32 -6.95 -42.68
C PHE A 15 -7.74 -5.92 -43.72
N SER A 16 -6.94 -4.87 -43.88
CA SER A 16 -7.13 -3.81 -44.87
C SER A 16 -5.78 -3.32 -45.41
N GLY A 17 -5.79 -2.39 -46.38
CA GLY A 17 -4.58 -1.96 -47.08
C GLY A 17 -4.18 -2.95 -48.18
N GLU A 18 -2.89 -3.31 -48.25
CA GLU A 18 -2.31 -4.15 -49.29
C GLU A 18 -2.66 -5.65 -49.18
N THR A 19 -3.89 -5.99 -48.80
CA THR A 19 -4.35 -7.38 -48.56
C THR A 19 -4.20 -8.32 -49.76
N GLY A 20 -4.11 -7.80 -50.98
CA GLY A 20 -3.82 -8.59 -52.18
C GLY A 20 -2.40 -9.18 -52.22
N THR A 21 -1.51 -8.75 -51.32
CA THR A 21 -0.16 -9.29 -51.15
C THR A 21 -0.12 -10.47 -50.18
N LEU A 22 -1.19 -10.71 -49.40
CA LEU A 22 -1.29 -11.83 -48.49
C LEU A 22 -1.25 -13.15 -49.27
N ALA A 23 -0.38 -14.05 -48.84
CA ALA A 23 -0.06 -15.29 -49.55
C ALA A 23 0.17 -16.43 -48.56
N GLN A 24 0.17 -17.67 -49.07
CA GLN A 24 0.40 -18.86 -48.25
C GLN A 24 1.88 -19.00 -47.83
N TRP A 25 2.11 -19.45 -46.60
CA TRP A 25 3.45 -19.80 -46.11
C TRP A 25 4.10 -20.92 -46.96
N PRO A 26 5.36 -20.77 -47.40
CA PRO A 26 6.00 -21.72 -48.33
C PRO A 26 6.17 -23.17 -47.81
N SER A 27 6.12 -23.39 -46.50
CA SER A 27 6.37 -24.69 -45.84
C SER A 27 5.18 -25.27 -45.08
N SER A 28 4.00 -24.64 -45.10
CA SER A 28 2.86 -25.13 -44.32
C SER A 28 2.25 -26.39 -44.97
N THR A 29 1.89 -27.36 -44.12
CA THR A 29 1.13 -28.55 -44.54
C THR A 29 -0.39 -28.32 -44.52
N SER A 30 -0.82 -27.19 -43.96
CA SER A 30 -2.19 -26.68 -43.99
C SER A 30 -2.49 -26.06 -45.36
N THR A 31 -3.43 -26.66 -46.10
CA THR A 31 -3.64 -26.36 -47.53
C THR A 31 -4.77 -25.38 -47.82
N THR A 32 -5.27 -24.58 -46.87
CA THR A 32 -6.50 -23.81 -47.13
C THR A 32 -6.53 -22.31 -46.86
N ASP A 33 -5.78 -21.69 -45.94
CA ASP A 33 -5.96 -20.25 -45.69
C ASP A 33 -4.68 -19.49 -45.28
N SER A 34 -4.51 -18.27 -45.79
CA SER A 34 -3.60 -17.24 -45.27
C SER A 34 -4.32 -15.88 -45.40
N PRO A 35 -4.56 -15.16 -44.28
CA PRO A 35 -4.15 -15.45 -42.91
C PRO A 35 -4.78 -16.74 -42.35
N ALA A 36 -4.00 -17.52 -41.61
CA ALA A 36 -4.47 -18.72 -40.92
C ALA A 36 -4.80 -18.39 -39.46
N VAL A 37 -5.92 -18.88 -38.95
CA VAL A 37 -6.44 -18.55 -37.62
C VAL A 37 -6.74 -19.81 -36.83
N GLY A 38 -6.33 -19.86 -35.57
CA GLY A 38 -6.65 -20.96 -34.65
C GLY A 38 -6.05 -22.29 -35.11
N THR A 39 -6.86 -23.34 -35.19
CA THR A 39 -6.38 -24.70 -35.54
C THR A 39 -5.79 -24.84 -36.95
N ASP A 40 -6.00 -23.83 -37.80
CA ASP A 40 -5.46 -23.79 -39.17
C ASP A 40 -4.06 -23.16 -39.23
N ALA A 41 -3.61 -22.49 -38.15
CA ALA A 41 -2.25 -21.99 -37.95
C ALA A 41 -1.32 -23.09 -37.39
N ASP A 42 0.00 -22.86 -37.41
CA ASP A 42 0.94 -23.84 -36.84
C ASP A 42 0.71 -24.05 -35.33
N PRO A 43 1.04 -25.23 -34.79
CA PRO A 43 0.77 -25.56 -33.39
C PRO A 43 1.39 -24.54 -32.42
N GLY A 44 0.54 -23.85 -31.66
CA GLY A 44 0.94 -22.84 -30.68
C GLY A 44 0.63 -21.41 -31.11
N GLU A 45 0.31 -21.17 -32.39
CA GLU A 45 -0.02 -19.84 -32.90
C GLU A 45 -1.53 -19.63 -33.02
N VAL A 46 -2.01 -18.43 -32.67
CA VAL A 46 -3.44 -18.09 -32.79
C VAL A 46 -3.75 -17.38 -34.10
N LEU A 47 -2.77 -16.67 -34.66
CA LEU A 47 -2.89 -16.03 -35.96
C LEU A 47 -1.55 -16.08 -36.68
N GLN A 48 -1.58 -16.46 -37.95
CA GLN A 48 -0.44 -16.45 -38.85
C GLN A 48 -0.76 -15.70 -40.12
N PHE A 49 0.16 -14.87 -40.58
CA PHE A 49 0.01 -14.16 -41.84
C PHE A 49 1.35 -14.01 -42.56
N TYR A 50 1.28 -14.11 -43.88
CA TYR A 50 2.44 -14.05 -44.76
C TYR A 50 2.10 -13.21 -45.98
N THR A 51 3.08 -12.47 -46.48
CA THR A 51 2.95 -11.67 -47.70
C THR A 51 4.01 -12.06 -48.71
N SER A 52 3.64 -12.07 -49.99
CA SER A 52 4.59 -12.16 -51.10
C SER A 52 5.47 -10.90 -51.26
N GLY A 53 5.22 -9.89 -50.44
CA GLY A 53 5.92 -8.63 -50.36
C GLY A 53 5.02 -7.43 -50.63
N PHE A 54 5.22 -6.37 -49.86
CA PHE A 54 4.43 -5.15 -50.00
C PHE A 54 4.77 -4.45 -51.33
N SER A 55 3.73 -4.09 -52.06
CA SER A 55 3.79 -3.52 -53.41
C SER A 55 4.02 -2.01 -53.40
N THR A 56 3.53 -1.28 -52.40
CA THR A 56 3.70 0.19 -52.30
C THR A 56 4.45 0.63 -51.04
N GLY A 57 4.75 -0.28 -50.12
CA GLY A 57 5.36 0.01 -48.82
C GLY A 57 4.38 0.59 -47.80
N ASP A 58 3.10 0.73 -48.15
CA ASP A 58 2.05 1.18 -47.25
C ASP A 58 1.62 0.06 -46.30
N GLY A 59 1.79 -1.19 -46.75
CA GLY A 59 1.64 -2.39 -45.95
C GLY A 59 0.19 -2.83 -45.71
N VAL A 60 0.02 -3.71 -44.74
CA VAL A 60 -1.28 -4.26 -44.36
C VAL A 60 -1.64 -3.77 -42.96
N THR A 61 -2.88 -3.32 -42.79
CA THR A 61 -3.41 -2.97 -41.47
C THR A 61 -4.29 -4.09 -40.97
N LEU A 62 -3.94 -4.66 -39.82
CA LEU A 62 -4.73 -5.58 -39.03
C LEU A 62 -5.46 -4.82 -37.93
N THR A 63 -6.79 -4.93 -37.88
CA THR A 63 -7.61 -4.48 -36.76
C THR A 63 -8.12 -5.70 -36.00
N ILE A 64 -7.87 -5.72 -34.70
CA ILE A 64 -8.31 -6.73 -33.76
C ILE A 64 -9.43 -6.10 -32.92
N SER A 65 -10.61 -6.71 -32.93
CA SER A 65 -11.74 -6.24 -32.13
C SER A 65 -12.22 -7.34 -31.19
N PHE A 66 -12.66 -6.94 -30.00
CA PHE A 66 -13.11 -7.85 -28.95
C PHE A 66 -14.64 -7.90 -28.91
N SER A 67 -15.22 -9.05 -28.54
CA SER A 67 -16.69 -9.17 -28.36
C SER A 67 -17.22 -8.34 -27.19
N SER A 68 -16.35 -8.03 -26.24
CA SER A 68 -16.52 -7.14 -25.10
C SER A 68 -15.21 -6.37 -24.89
N PRO A 69 -15.23 -5.07 -24.54
CA PRO A 69 -14.03 -4.34 -24.16
C PRO A 69 -13.32 -4.99 -22.97
N VAL A 70 -11.99 -4.93 -22.93
CA VAL A 70 -11.13 -5.55 -21.91
C VAL A 70 -10.22 -4.51 -21.26
N PHE A 71 -9.90 -4.65 -19.99
CA PHE A 71 -9.03 -3.68 -19.30
C PHE A 71 -7.57 -3.81 -19.72
N SER A 72 -7.10 -5.04 -19.88
CA SER A 72 -5.77 -5.30 -20.41
C SER A 72 -5.77 -6.43 -21.42
N VAL A 73 -4.80 -6.36 -22.32
CA VAL A 73 -4.56 -7.39 -23.33
C VAL A 73 -3.07 -7.51 -23.57
N GLY A 74 -2.55 -8.72 -23.37
CA GLY A 74 -1.19 -9.11 -23.72
C GLY A 74 -1.19 -10.13 -24.84
N PHE A 75 -0.22 -10.07 -25.74
CA PHE A 75 0.07 -11.13 -26.71
C PHE A 75 1.52 -11.05 -27.18
N ASP A 76 2.05 -12.14 -27.70
CA ASP A 76 3.39 -12.17 -28.26
C ASP A 76 3.34 -12.12 -29.79
N LEU A 77 4.17 -11.27 -30.39
CA LEU A 77 4.37 -11.13 -31.82
C LEU A 77 5.67 -11.82 -32.23
N PHE A 78 5.58 -12.68 -33.25
CA PHE A 78 6.70 -13.51 -33.73
C PHE A 78 7.21 -13.07 -35.10
N HIS A 79 8.46 -13.46 -35.35
CA HIS A 79 9.15 -13.28 -36.62
C HIS A 79 9.33 -11.81 -37.01
N VAL A 80 9.49 -10.92 -36.02
CA VAL A 80 9.73 -9.48 -36.27
C VAL A 80 10.95 -9.29 -37.18
N ASN A 81 11.92 -10.20 -37.09
CA ASN A 81 13.03 -10.26 -38.04
C ASN A 81 13.11 -11.64 -38.71
N GLY A 82 13.31 -11.63 -40.03
CA GLY A 82 13.50 -12.84 -40.83
C GLY A 82 14.97 -13.08 -41.18
N ASN A 83 15.26 -14.25 -41.74
CA ASN A 83 16.61 -14.55 -42.26
C ASN A 83 16.83 -13.82 -43.60
N GLY A 84 17.89 -13.01 -43.71
CA GLY A 84 18.26 -12.27 -44.93
C GLY A 84 17.70 -10.84 -44.97
N SER A 85 17.39 -10.31 -46.15
CA SER A 85 16.88 -8.92 -46.32
C SER A 85 15.39 -8.74 -45.99
N SER A 86 14.83 -9.65 -45.18
CA SER A 86 13.42 -9.75 -44.82
C SER A 86 13.30 -9.45 -43.33
N GLY A 87 12.64 -8.35 -42.99
CA GLY A 87 12.36 -7.94 -41.61
C GLY A 87 11.14 -7.04 -41.57
N ASP A 88 10.48 -6.99 -40.43
CA ASP A 88 9.17 -6.39 -40.29
C ASP A 88 9.22 -5.09 -39.52
N LYS A 89 8.28 -4.21 -39.85
CA LYS A 89 7.94 -3.04 -39.05
C LYS A 89 6.47 -3.06 -38.71
N TYR A 90 6.19 -2.82 -37.43
CA TYR A 90 4.86 -2.70 -36.88
C TYR A 90 4.66 -1.31 -36.30
N THR A 91 3.46 -0.78 -36.46
CA THR A 91 2.96 0.32 -35.65
C THR A 91 1.69 -0.18 -34.98
N ILE A 92 1.74 -0.34 -33.66
CA ILE A 92 0.73 -1.00 -32.85
C ILE A 92 0.14 0.02 -31.89
N THR A 93 -1.17 0.22 -31.95
CA THR A 93 -1.91 1.06 -31.01
C THR A 93 -3.19 0.36 -30.60
N ALA A 94 -3.76 0.75 -29.46
CA ALA A 94 -5.10 0.35 -29.09
C ALA A 94 -6.05 1.54 -29.00
N THR A 95 -7.34 1.25 -28.88
CA THR A 95 -8.41 2.24 -28.76
C THR A 95 -9.33 1.82 -27.63
N ASP A 96 -9.55 2.72 -26.69
CA ASP A 96 -10.47 2.54 -25.56
C ASP A 96 -11.95 2.76 -25.96
N ASN A 97 -12.87 2.74 -24.99
CA ASN A 97 -14.27 3.05 -25.23
C ASN A 97 -14.53 4.50 -25.67
N PHE A 98 -13.72 5.46 -25.21
CA PHE A 98 -13.85 6.88 -25.52
C PHE A 98 -13.22 7.30 -26.86
N ASN A 99 -12.56 6.38 -27.56
CA ASN A 99 -11.79 6.59 -28.78
C ASN A 99 -10.43 7.29 -28.60
N ASN A 100 -9.88 7.27 -27.38
CA ASN A 100 -8.50 7.66 -27.16
C ASN A 100 -7.55 6.61 -27.75
N THR A 101 -6.34 7.05 -28.10
CA THR A 101 -5.28 6.15 -28.61
C THR A 101 -4.37 5.77 -27.46
N ILE A 102 -4.19 4.46 -27.30
CA ILE A 102 -3.34 3.87 -26.28
C ILE A 102 -2.09 3.32 -26.96
N PHE A 103 -0.93 3.56 -26.37
CA PHE A 103 0.32 3.00 -26.84
C PHE A 103 0.73 1.81 -25.96
N PRO A 104 1.35 0.77 -26.55
CA PRO A 104 1.71 -0.44 -25.82
C PRO A 104 2.97 -0.24 -24.96
N THR A 105 3.12 -1.09 -23.96
CA THR A 105 4.43 -1.45 -23.39
C THR A 105 4.95 -2.72 -24.06
N PHE A 106 6.27 -2.81 -24.23
CA PHE A 106 6.91 -3.92 -24.93
C PHE A 106 7.83 -4.72 -24.02
N THR A 107 7.66 -6.05 -24.03
CA THR A 107 8.63 -6.98 -23.45
C THR A 107 9.57 -7.47 -24.54
N THR A 108 10.83 -7.05 -24.48
CA THR A 108 11.83 -7.42 -25.49
C THR A 108 12.55 -8.71 -25.11
N SER A 109 12.97 -9.46 -26.14
CA SER A 109 13.78 -10.65 -25.93
C SER A 109 15.18 -10.27 -25.41
N PRO A 110 15.95 -11.20 -24.80
CA PRO A 110 17.26 -10.89 -24.22
C PRO A 110 18.30 -10.35 -25.22
N ASN A 111 18.15 -10.66 -26.52
CA ASN A 111 19.04 -10.21 -27.59
C ASN A 111 18.21 -9.81 -28.82
N PRO A 112 17.51 -8.66 -28.78
CA PRO A 112 16.55 -8.31 -29.81
C PRO A 112 17.28 -7.89 -31.09
N THR A 113 16.81 -8.39 -32.24
CA THR A 113 17.32 -7.97 -33.56
C THR A 113 16.51 -6.82 -34.16
N TYR A 114 15.65 -6.21 -33.35
CA TYR A 114 14.72 -5.12 -33.65
C TYR A 114 14.82 -4.02 -32.58
N THR A 115 14.24 -2.87 -32.87
CA THR A 115 14.07 -1.76 -31.92
C THR A 115 12.59 -1.55 -31.61
N VAL A 116 12.29 -1.05 -30.41
CA VAL A 116 10.94 -0.68 -29.98
C VAL A 116 10.89 0.80 -29.57
N ASP A 117 9.75 1.44 -29.79
CA ASP A 117 9.43 2.79 -29.34
C ASP A 117 8.00 2.80 -28.81
N GLU A 118 7.87 2.76 -27.48
CA GLU A 118 6.58 2.74 -26.79
C GLU A 118 5.81 4.06 -26.95
N ALA A 119 6.48 5.20 -27.15
CA ALA A 119 5.80 6.48 -27.32
C ALA A 119 5.06 6.59 -28.67
N THR A 120 5.43 5.75 -29.64
CA THR A 120 4.81 5.71 -30.97
C THR A 120 4.23 4.35 -31.32
N GLY A 121 4.38 3.35 -30.44
CA GLY A 121 3.96 1.96 -30.66
C GLY A 121 4.71 1.26 -31.79
N VAL A 122 5.93 1.70 -32.10
CA VAL A 122 6.68 1.18 -33.25
C VAL A 122 7.60 0.05 -32.84
N ILE A 123 7.57 -1.04 -33.61
CA ILE A 123 8.59 -2.10 -33.62
C ILE A 123 9.22 -2.08 -35.02
N ASP A 124 10.55 -2.07 -35.13
CA ASP A 124 11.25 -2.03 -36.42
C ASP A 124 12.47 -2.94 -36.40
N SER A 125 12.55 -3.89 -37.34
CA SER A 125 13.73 -4.74 -37.50
C SER A 125 14.99 -3.91 -37.75
N ALA A 126 16.06 -4.23 -37.00
CA ALA A 126 17.30 -3.46 -36.96
C ALA A 126 18.47 -4.14 -37.69
N SER A 127 18.29 -5.36 -38.23
CA SER A 127 19.33 -6.03 -39.02
C SER A 127 18.80 -7.04 -40.05
N ASN A 128 19.49 -7.17 -41.19
CA ASN A 128 19.17 -8.12 -42.28
C ASN A 128 19.70 -9.55 -42.01
N GLY A 129 19.59 -10.06 -40.78
CA GLY A 129 20.16 -11.36 -40.47
C GLY A 129 19.90 -11.84 -39.05
N SER A 130 18.68 -12.30 -38.80
CA SER A 130 18.42 -13.23 -37.68
C SER A 130 19.09 -14.58 -37.95
N THR A 131 19.88 -15.05 -37.00
CA THR A 131 20.49 -16.39 -36.97
C THR A 131 19.69 -17.31 -36.06
N ALA A 132 19.83 -18.63 -36.25
CA ALA A 132 19.12 -19.59 -35.40
C ALA A 132 19.53 -19.42 -33.93
N GLY A 133 18.60 -18.98 -33.09
CA GLY A 133 18.82 -18.68 -31.66
C GLY A 133 18.71 -17.19 -31.30
N ASP A 134 18.60 -16.31 -32.29
CA ASP A 134 18.17 -14.92 -32.08
C ASP A 134 16.64 -14.94 -31.85
N ASP A 135 16.19 -14.45 -30.71
CA ASP A 135 14.80 -14.52 -30.27
C ASP A 135 14.04 -13.29 -30.81
N ASP A 136 13.35 -13.45 -31.94
CA ASP A 136 12.70 -12.35 -32.68
C ASP A 136 11.25 -12.08 -32.23
N ASN A 137 10.99 -12.35 -30.94
CA ASN A 137 9.66 -12.26 -30.34
C ASN A 137 9.53 -10.98 -29.54
N VAL A 138 8.34 -10.38 -29.56
CA VAL A 138 8.01 -9.18 -28.78
C VAL A 138 6.71 -9.42 -28.03
N GLY A 139 6.75 -9.32 -26.70
CA GLY A 139 5.53 -9.21 -25.90
C GLY A 139 4.94 -7.82 -26.08
N VAL A 140 3.66 -7.74 -26.42
CA VAL A 140 2.91 -6.50 -26.62
C VAL A 140 1.80 -6.45 -25.59
N ASN A 141 1.83 -5.44 -24.71
CA ASN A 141 0.88 -5.30 -23.63
C ASN A 141 0.17 -3.94 -23.71
N PHE A 142 -1.12 -3.95 -23.45
CA PHE A 142 -1.93 -2.76 -23.26
C PHE A 142 -2.71 -2.89 -21.95
N SER A 143 -2.87 -1.78 -21.24
CA SER A 143 -3.74 -1.65 -20.07
C SER A 143 -4.43 -0.29 -20.12
N ASP A 144 -5.73 -0.26 -19.82
CA ASP A 144 -6.52 0.97 -19.80
C ASP A 144 -7.79 0.78 -18.95
N THR A 145 -7.99 1.66 -17.97
CA THR A 145 -9.16 1.67 -17.07
C THR A 145 -10.46 1.98 -17.82
N ASP A 146 -10.40 2.68 -18.96
CA ASP A 146 -11.57 2.97 -19.80
C ASP A 146 -11.98 1.79 -20.71
N LYS A 147 -11.29 0.64 -20.56
CA LYS A 147 -11.38 -0.59 -21.34
C LYS A 147 -11.07 -0.41 -22.83
N ILE A 148 -10.19 -1.28 -23.29
CA ILE A 148 -9.72 -1.42 -24.65
C ILE A 148 -10.79 -2.15 -25.48
N LYS A 149 -11.28 -1.52 -26.55
CA LYS A 149 -12.25 -2.14 -27.47
C LYS A 149 -11.60 -2.75 -28.72
N SER A 150 -10.43 -2.25 -29.12
CA SER A 150 -9.72 -2.74 -30.31
C SER A 150 -8.23 -2.41 -30.33
N ILE A 151 -7.46 -3.22 -31.03
CA ILE A 151 -6.04 -2.97 -31.37
C ILE A 151 -5.91 -2.78 -32.87
N THR A 152 -5.07 -1.83 -33.29
CA THR A 152 -4.67 -1.62 -34.69
C THR A 152 -3.18 -1.89 -34.83
N ILE A 153 -2.83 -2.76 -35.77
CA ILE A 153 -1.46 -3.14 -36.11
C ILE A 153 -1.23 -2.81 -37.59
N LYS A 154 -0.36 -1.85 -37.88
CA LYS A 154 0.10 -1.57 -39.23
C LYS A 154 1.40 -2.32 -39.48
N TRP A 155 1.38 -3.27 -40.42
CA TRP A 155 2.52 -4.13 -40.76
C TRP A 155 3.11 -3.74 -42.12
N GLN A 156 4.40 -3.43 -42.16
CA GLN A 156 5.10 -2.83 -43.30
C GLN A 156 6.54 -3.34 -43.44
N ASP A 157 7.21 -2.98 -44.55
CA ASP A 157 8.65 -3.14 -44.70
C ASP A 157 9.40 -2.42 -43.57
N CYS A 158 10.40 -3.09 -42.99
CA CYS A 158 11.31 -2.44 -42.05
C CYS A 158 12.12 -1.31 -42.72
N ASN A 159 12.56 -0.32 -41.94
CA ASN A 159 13.19 0.88 -42.48
C ASN A 159 14.50 0.60 -43.25
N ILE A 160 15.19 -0.50 -42.92
CA ILE A 160 16.46 -0.91 -43.54
C ILE A 160 16.28 -2.06 -44.55
N CYS A 161 15.07 -2.57 -44.70
CA CYS A 161 14.74 -3.73 -45.51
C CYS A 161 14.59 -3.37 -46.99
N THR A 162 14.68 -4.37 -47.86
CA THR A 162 14.42 -4.19 -49.28
C THR A 162 12.92 -4.24 -49.54
N VAL A 163 12.34 -3.16 -50.05
CA VAL A 163 10.91 -3.06 -50.38
C VAL A 163 10.48 -4.21 -51.29
N GLY A 164 9.35 -4.83 -50.94
CA GLY A 164 8.76 -5.93 -51.71
C GLY A 164 9.45 -7.27 -51.48
N SER A 165 10.23 -7.39 -50.41
CA SER A 165 10.70 -8.69 -49.91
C SER A 165 9.53 -9.46 -49.32
N VAL A 166 9.67 -10.78 -49.18
CA VAL A 166 8.64 -11.58 -48.51
C VAL A 166 8.72 -11.39 -46.99
N HIS A 167 7.56 -11.39 -46.34
CA HIS A 167 7.45 -11.27 -44.89
C HIS A 167 6.49 -12.31 -44.33
N GLY A 168 6.71 -12.72 -43.09
CA GLY A 168 5.86 -13.67 -42.40
C GLY A 168 5.90 -13.39 -40.91
N SER A 169 4.73 -13.37 -40.28
CA SER A 169 4.59 -13.08 -38.87
C SER A 169 3.45 -13.88 -38.27
N GLY A 170 3.49 -14.00 -36.95
CA GLY A 170 2.52 -14.75 -36.15
C GLY A 170 2.24 -14.06 -34.83
N MET A 171 1.12 -14.40 -34.22
CA MET A 171 0.72 -13.92 -32.91
C MET A 171 0.28 -15.11 -32.04
N ILE A 172 0.72 -15.13 -30.78
CA ILE A 172 0.35 -16.18 -29.81
C ILE A 172 0.05 -15.58 -28.43
N GLY A 173 -0.50 -16.39 -27.53
CA GLY A 173 -0.50 -16.06 -26.10
C GLY A 173 -1.39 -14.88 -25.71
N PHE A 174 -2.48 -14.66 -26.45
CA PHE A 174 -3.47 -13.67 -26.03
C PHE A 174 -3.94 -13.97 -24.62
N THR A 175 -3.85 -12.97 -23.75
CA THR A 175 -4.33 -13.01 -22.38
C THR A 175 -5.14 -11.75 -22.13
N PHE A 176 -6.34 -11.89 -21.60
CA PHE A 176 -7.23 -10.78 -21.26
C PHE A 176 -7.38 -10.64 -19.75
N CYS A 177 -7.50 -9.38 -19.32
CA CYS A 177 -8.06 -9.04 -18.03
C CYS A 177 -9.45 -8.40 -18.26
N GLU A 178 -10.51 -9.10 -17.86
CA GLU A 178 -11.89 -8.63 -18.02
C GLU A 178 -12.39 -7.81 -16.82
N ASN A 179 -11.80 -8.05 -15.64
CA ASN A 179 -12.07 -7.39 -14.36
C ASN A 179 -10.73 -7.12 -13.68
N PHE A 180 -10.55 -5.94 -13.11
CA PHE A 180 -9.63 -5.81 -11.98
C PHE A 180 -10.29 -6.35 -10.72
N ASP A 181 -9.49 -6.66 -9.72
CA ASP A 181 -10.01 -6.67 -8.36
C ASP A 181 -10.45 -5.21 -8.05
N ASP A 182 -11.65 -5.11 -7.50
CA ASP A 182 -12.46 -3.89 -7.24
C ASP A 182 -13.30 -4.32 -6.04
N VAL A 183 -12.61 -4.34 -4.90
CA VAL A 183 -13.04 -5.06 -3.69
C VAL A 183 -14.25 -4.40 -3.04
N ASP A 184 -14.32 -3.08 -3.10
CA ASP A 184 -15.41 -2.24 -2.63
C ASP A 184 -16.55 -2.07 -3.65
N GLY A 185 -16.28 -2.30 -4.93
CA GLY A 185 -17.27 -2.25 -5.98
C GLY A 185 -17.68 -0.83 -6.38
N ASP A 186 -16.88 0.17 -6.05
CA ASP A 186 -17.13 1.58 -6.39
C ASP A 186 -16.86 1.86 -7.89
N GLY A 187 -16.13 0.95 -8.55
CA GLY A 187 -15.77 0.99 -9.96
C GLY A 187 -14.38 1.56 -10.24
N VAL A 188 -13.56 1.78 -9.22
CA VAL A 188 -12.14 2.09 -9.24
C VAL A 188 -11.38 0.78 -8.93
N PRO A 189 -10.44 0.35 -9.80
CA PRO A 189 -9.65 -0.85 -9.53
C PRO A 189 -8.72 -0.73 -8.31
N ASP A 190 -8.58 -1.77 -7.49
CA ASP A 190 -7.69 -1.83 -6.30
C ASP A 190 -6.24 -1.37 -6.57
N ASN A 191 -5.77 -1.49 -7.81
CA ASN A 191 -4.40 -1.08 -8.17
C ASN A 191 -4.26 0.42 -8.49
N VAL A 192 -5.36 1.16 -8.41
CA VAL A 192 -5.54 2.58 -8.74
C VAL A 192 -6.20 3.29 -7.58
N ASP A 193 -7.17 2.62 -6.98
CA ASP A 193 -7.81 2.92 -5.72
C ASP A 193 -6.78 3.16 -4.60
N ILE A 194 -7.08 4.11 -3.73
CA ILE A 194 -6.22 4.54 -2.62
C ILE A 194 -6.89 4.40 -1.25
N ASP A 195 -8.15 3.95 -1.23
CA ASP A 195 -9.06 3.85 -0.07
C ASP A 195 -10.02 2.68 -0.34
N ASN A 196 -9.50 1.46 -0.22
CA ASN A 196 -10.11 0.26 -0.79
C ASN A 196 -11.35 -0.28 -0.06
N ASP A 197 -11.74 0.32 1.05
CA ASP A 197 -12.97 0.04 1.78
C ASP A 197 -13.90 1.27 1.90
N ASN A 198 -13.53 2.40 1.28
CA ASN A 198 -14.26 3.67 1.30
C ASN A 198 -14.51 4.24 2.71
N ASP A 199 -13.70 3.89 3.69
CA ASP A 199 -13.82 4.40 5.04
C ASP A 199 -13.18 5.81 5.16
N GLY A 200 -12.44 6.27 4.14
CA GLY A 200 -11.82 7.59 4.08
C GLY A 200 -10.44 7.67 4.70
N ILE A 201 -9.99 6.65 5.41
CA ILE A 201 -8.59 6.39 5.70
C ILE A 201 -7.96 5.87 4.39
N LEU A 202 -6.65 6.10 4.22
CA LEU A 202 -6.00 5.65 2.99
C LEU A 202 -5.37 4.30 3.25
N ASP A 203 -5.37 3.42 2.25
CA ASP A 203 -4.65 2.15 2.23
C ASP A 203 -3.25 2.22 2.84
N ILE A 204 -2.51 3.27 2.46
CA ILE A 204 -1.14 3.48 2.93
C ILE A 204 -1.08 3.81 4.43
N THR A 205 -2.09 4.47 4.98
CA THR A 205 -2.24 4.75 6.41
C THR A 205 -2.60 3.48 7.19
N GLU A 206 -3.38 2.58 6.59
CA GLU A 206 -3.79 1.29 7.18
C GLU A 206 -2.74 0.19 7.01
N GLY A 207 -1.62 0.49 6.38
CA GLY A 207 -0.53 -0.46 6.21
C GLY A 207 -0.79 -1.48 5.12
N ALA A 208 -1.56 -1.12 4.09
CA ALA A 208 -1.66 -1.87 2.85
C ALA A 208 -0.25 -2.14 2.30
N CYS A 209 -0.01 -3.41 1.98
CA CYS A 209 1.28 -3.86 1.48
C CYS A 209 1.27 -3.89 -0.06
N PRO A 210 1.84 -2.88 -0.77
CA PRO A 210 1.84 -2.87 -2.24
C PRO A 210 2.75 -3.95 -2.86
N GLY A 211 3.52 -4.69 -2.04
CA GLY A 211 4.47 -5.71 -2.51
C GLY A 211 5.65 -5.16 -3.31
N VAL A 212 5.80 -3.83 -3.40
CA VAL A 212 6.88 -3.14 -4.11
C VAL A 212 8.04 -2.82 -3.17
N ALA A 213 9.26 -3.05 -3.65
CA ALA A 213 10.49 -2.74 -2.93
C ALA A 213 10.69 -1.23 -2.74
N LEU A 214 10.66 -0.77 -1.50
CA LEU A 214 10.97 0.61 -1.11
C LEU A 214 12.46 0.69 -0.77
N THR A 215 13.25 1.23 -1.71
CA THR A 215 14.69 1.44 -1.51
C THR A 215 14.92 2.63 -0.59
N THR A 216 15.59 2.41 0.54
CA THR A 216 16.01 3.51 1.42
C THR A 216 17.02 4.41 0.71
N THR A 217 17.01 5.70 1.02
CA THR A 217 18.10 6.58 0.56
C THR A 217 19.44 6.07 1.11
N PRO A 218 20.57 6.30 0.40
CA PRO A 218 21.88 5.91 0.91
C PRO A 218 22.15 6.49 2.30
N ASP A 219 22.23 5.61 3.28
CA ASP A 219 22.48 5.93 4.66
C ASP A 219 23.97 5.85 4.96
N ARG A 220 24.46 6.79 5.76
CA ARG A 220 25.89 6.94 6.09
C ARG A 220 26.14 6.71 7.57
N ILE A 221 26.89 5.66 7.89
CA ILE A 221 27.37 5.37 9.26
C ILE A 221 28.89 5.52 9.34
N THR A 222 29.34 6.37 10.25
CA THR A 222 30.76 6.46 10.62
C THR A 222 31.11 5.32 11.59
N VAL A 223 32.02 4.42 11.21
CA VAL A 223 32.49 3.31 12.03
C VAL A 223 34.01 3.38 12.19
N ALA A 224 34.50 3.30 13.42
CA ALA A 224 35.95 3.24 13.71
C ALA A 224 36.50 1.80 13.56
N ASP A 225 37.81 1.66 13.33
CA ASP A 225 38.48 0.35 13.25
C ASP A 225 38.29 -0.46 14.53
N GLY A 226 37.82 -1.70 14.40
CA GLY A 226 37.56 -2.62 15.51
C GLY A 226 36.48 -2.17 16.49
N ALA A 227 35.58 -1.26 16.08
CA ALA A 227 34.51 -0.74 16.94
C ALA A 227 33.22 -1.56 16.85
N THR A 228 32.52 -1.65 17.98
CA THR A 228 31.07 -1.89 18.02
C THR A 228 30.41 -0.59 17.57
N GLY A 229 29.97 -0.51 16.32
CA GLY A 229 29.65 0.76 15.69
C GLY A 229 28.37 1.43 16.16
N THR A 230 28.16 2.62 15.61
CA THR A 230 27.04 3.53 15.86
C THR A 230 25.72 2.87 15.40
N LEU A 231 24.70 2.94 16.24
CA LEU A 231 23.34 2.52 15.91
C LEU A 231 22.68 3.65 15.11
N GLN A 232 22.08 3.30 13.97
CA GLN A 232 21.28 4.19 13.15
C GLN A 232 19.83 3.73 13.17
N ASN A 233 18.91 4.68 13.26
CA ASN A 233 17.49 4.43 13.08
C ASN A 233 17.12 4.76 11.64
N ILE A 234 16.37 3.87 11.00
CA ILE A 234 15.68 4.13 9.75
C ILE A 234 14.22 4.31 10.14
N ASP A 235 13.74 5.54 9.99
CA ASP A 235 12.33 5.90 10.12
C ASP A 235 11.59 5.37 8.90
N VAL A 236 10.54 4.58 9.14
CA VAL A 236 9.71 3.99 8.08
C VAL A 236 8.27 4.51 8.08
N SER A 237 7.97 5.54 8.89
CA SER A 237 6.64 6.14 8.99
C SER A 237 6.10 6.59 7.63
N SER A 238 6.95 7.15 6.77
CA SER A 238 6.56 7.57 5.42
C SER A 238 6.20 6.43 4.47
N LEU A 239 6.35 5.17 4.92
CA LEU A 239 6.03 3.97 4.16
C LEU A 239 4.69 3.36 4.61
N GLY A 240 3.95 4.00 5.53
CA GLY A 240 2.70 3.45 6.04
C GLY A 240 2.86 2.33 7.05
N LEU A 241 4.07 2.14 7.58
CA LEU A 241 4.38 1.03 8.46
C LEU A 241 4.30 1.44 9.92
N SER A 242 3.61 0.63 10.72
CA SER A 242 3.41 0.78 12.17
C SER A 242 4.34 -0.14 12.97
N VAL A 243 4.46 0.14 14.27
CA VAL A 243 5.21 -0.73 15.18
C VAL A 243 4.51 -2.09 15.26
N GLY A 244 5.24 -3.18 14.99
CA GLY A 244 4.67 -4.53 14.92
C GLY A 244 4.65 -5.13 13.50
N ASP A 245 4.64 -4.29 12.46
CA ASP A 245 4.54 -4.74 11.08
C ASP A 245 5.72 -5.63 10.65
N LEU A 246 5.47 -6.54 9.72
CA LEU A 246 6.50 -7.41 9.16
C LEU A 246 7.04 -6.87 7.84
N VAL A 247 8.32 -6.52 7.83
CA VAL A 247 9.06 -6.11 6.64
C VAL A 247 10.15 -7.09 6.30
N SER A 248 10.39 -7.31 5.01
CA SER A 248 11.55 -8.05 4.53
C SER A 248 12.64 -7.11 4.02
N VAL A 249 13.85 -7.32 4.53
CA VAL A 249 15.04 -6.64 4.04
C VAL A 249 15.59 -7.40 2.84
N SER A 250 15.79 -6.70 1.73
CA SER A 250 16.39 -7.22 0.51
C SER A 250 17.40 -6.23 -0.10
N ASN A 251 18.09 -6.68 -1.15
CA ASN A 251 19.00 -5.87 -1.98
C ASN A 251 19.98 -4.96 -1.22
N VAL A 252 20.53 -5.45 -0.10
CA VAL A 252 21.49 -4.67 0.67
C VAL A 252 22.72 -4.36 -0.18
N ARG A 253 23.01 -3.08 -0.37
CA ARG A 253 24.22 -2.59 -1.06
C ARG A 253 25.04 -1.76 -0.10
N ALA A 254 26.35 -1.85 -0.19
CA ALA A 254 27.22 -1.07 0.67
C ALA A 254 28.57 -0.77 -0.01
N ARG A 255 29.29 0.23 0.51
CA ARG A 255 30.66 0.56 0.11
C ARG A 255 31.52 1.02 1.29
N GLY A 256 32.82 0.80 1.15
CA GLY A 256 33.86 1.19 2.11
C GLY A 256 35.27 0.89 1.55
N ASP A 257 36.32 1.45 2.18
CA ASP A 257 37.70 1.06 1.88
C ASP A 257 38.03 -0.20 2.68
N ILE A 258 38.29 -1.27 1.95
CA ILE A 258 38.73 -2.56 2.46
C ILE A 258 40.10 -2.71 1.81
N ASP A 259 41.13 -2.18 2.45
CA ASP A 259 42.45 -2.14 1.84
C ASP A 259 42.95 -3.58 1.68
N GLY A 260 43.26 -3.97 0.44
CA GLY A 260 43.71 -5.32 0.10
C GLY A 260 45.10 -5.69 0.63
N GLY A 261 45.44 -5.36 1.88
CA GLY A 261 46.60 -5.82 2.60
C GLY A 261 46.58 -7.35 2.68
N ALA A 262 47.64 -7.99 2.18
CA ALA A 262 47.67 -9.40 1.83
C ALA A 262 47.63 -10.44 2.98
N ALA A 263 46.95 -10.18 4.11
CA ALA A 263 46.97 -11.11 5.26
C ALA A 263 45.71 -11.26 6.14
N SER A 264 44.61 -10.54 5.92
CA SER A 264 43.38 -10.76 6.71
C SER A 264 42.12 -10.40 5.91
N ASN A 265 41.07 -11.21 6.02
CA ASN A 265 39.75 -10.84 5.49
C ASN A 265 39.22 -9.67 6.32
N GLU A 266 39.33 -8.45 5.79
CA GLU A 266 38.62 -7.29 6.34
C GLU A 266 37.13 -7.43 6.03
N THR A 267 36.30 -7.26 7.05
CA THR A 267 34.86 -7.48 6.99
C THR A 267 34.15 -6.40 7.79
N PHE A 268 33.00 -5.94 7.30
CA PHE A 268 32.00 -5.29 8.13
C PHE A 268 30.76 -6.18 8.27
N SER A 269 29.86 -5.83 9.16
CA SER A 269 28.59 -6.52 9.35
C SER A 269 27.51 -5.51 9.68
N LEU A 270 26.31 -5.73 9.15
CA LEU A 270 25.11 -4.97 9.49
C LEU A 270 24.22 -5.86 10.34
N THR A 271 23.72 -5.32 11.44
CA THR A 271 22.82 -6.00 12.35
C THR A 271 21.53 -5.20 12.43
N PHE A 272 20.42 -5.84 12.10
CA PHE A 272 19.11 -5.20 12.12
C PHE A 272 18.40 -5.55 13.43
N ASN A 273 17.76 -4.58 14.09
CA ASN A 273 16.99 -4.77 15.32
C ASN A 273 17.73 -5.55 16.42
N GLY A 274 19.05 -5.36 16.52
CA GLY A 274 19.90 -6.05 17.51
C GLY A 274 20.11 -7.55 17.26
N SER A 275 19.67 -8.08 16.11
CA SER A 275 19.78 -9.49 15.74
C SER A 275 21.24 -9.91 15.48
N THR A 276 21.85 -10.60 16.45
CA THR A 276 23.25 -11.06 16.36
C THR A 276 23.51 -12.12 15.28
N THR A 277 22.47 -12.69 14.65
CA THR A 277 22.61 -13.69 13.58
C THR A 277 23.05 -13.09 12.24
N ASP A 278 23.03 -11.75 12.12
CA ASP A 278 23.28 -11.02 10.87
C ASP A 278 24.75 -10.57 10.72
N SER A 279 25.59 -11.08 11.62
CA SER A 279 27.03 -10.86 11.70
C SER A 279 27.78 -11.53 10.53
N GLY A 280 27.69 -11.00 9.31
CA GLY A 280 28.48 -11.55 8.20
C GLY A 280 28.19 -11.06 6.78
N LEU A 281 27.75 -9.81 6.60
CA LEU A 281 27.50 -9.27 5.27
C LEU A 281 28.81 -8.78 4.62
N TYR A 282 29.32 -9.45 3.57
CA TYR A 282 30.60 -9.10 2.93
C TYR A 282 30.39 -8.29 1.64
N VAL A 283 31.08 -7.17 1.50
CA VAL A 283 31.26 -6.53 0.20
C VAL A 283 32.74 -6.66 -0.19
N ARG A 284 33.03 -7.24 -1.36
CA ARG A 284 34.38 -7.19 -1.94
C ARG A 284 34.52 -5.87 -2.70
N SER A 285 34.83 -4.80 -1.99
CA SER A 285 35.11 -3.51 -2.62
C SER A 285 36.55 -3.49 -3.15
N THR A 286 36.73 -3.11 -4.41
CA THR A 286 38.01 -2.58 -4.90
C THR A 286 38.20 -1.17 -4.34
N GLN A 287 39.42 -0.88 -3.87
CA GLN A 287 39.81 0.40 -3.27
C GLN A 287 39.15 1.62 -3.94
N CYS A 288 38.40 2.41 -3.15
CA CYS A 288 37.72 3.64 -3.55
C CYS A 288 36.70 3.52 -4.72
N ASN A 289 35.74 2.61 -4.60
CA ASN A 289 34.59 2.56 -5.51
C ASN A 289 33.59 3.72 -5.26
N THR A 290 33.16 4.39 -6.33
CA THR A 290 32.11 5.43 -6.27
C THR A 290 30.69 4.87 -6.44
N THR A 291 30.53 3.56 -6.62
CA THR A 291 29.21 2.88 -6.68
C THR A 291 29.00 2.00 -5.45
N LEU A 292 27.75 1.86 -5.02
CA LEU A 292 27.36 0.89 -3.99
C LEU A 292 27.39 -0.53 -4.59
N ASP A 293 28.13 -1.42 -3.95
CA ASP A 293 28.26 -2.81 -4.40
C ASP A 293 27.25 -3.69 -3.65
N ALA A 294 26.67 -4.67 -4.35
CA ALA A 294 25.78 -5.64 -3.74
C ALA A 294 26.53 -6.44 -2.66
N ALA A 295 25.88 -6.65 -1.53
CA ALA A 295 26.47 -7.27 -0.37
C ALA A 295 26.16 -8.78 -0.33
N PHE A 296 27.17 -9.60 -0.04
CA PHE A 296 27.11 -11.06 -0.18
C PHE A 296 27.81 -11.80 0.96
N PRO A 297 27.35 -12.99 1.38
CA PRO A 297 26.06 -13.55 1.03
C PRO A 297 24.98 -12.81 1.83
N PHE A 298 23.95 -12.32 1.14
CA PHE A 298 22.73 -11.83 1.78
C PHE A 298 21.60 -12.82 1.52
N VAL A 299 20.84 -13.14 2.57
CA VAL A 299 19.60 -13.93 2.48
C VAL A 299 18.49 -12.99 2.92
N GLN A 300 17.42 -12.88 2.15
CA GLN A 300 16.23 -12.09 2.52
C GLN A 300 15.69 -12.55 3.88
N ARG A 301 15.31 -11.60 4.74
CA ARG A 301 14.82 -11.86 6.10
C ARG A 301 13.67 -10.94 6.43
N ASN A 302 12.72 -11.47 7.19
CA ASN A 302 11.63 -10.71 7.76
C ASN A 302 12.08 -10.14 9.11
N LEU A 303 11.74 -8.89 9.37
CA LEU A 303 11.96 -8.12 10.58
C LEU A 303 10.62 -7.57 11.02
N THR A 304 10.44 -7.42 12.33
CA THR A 304 9.35 -6.65 12.92
C THR A 304 9.77 -5.20 12.99
N VAL A 305 8.91 -4.28 12.54
CA VAL A 305 9.07 -2.83 12.74
C VAL A 305 8.96 -2.54 14.24
N ILE A 306 9.86 -1.70 14.77
CA ILE A 306 9.97 -1.40 16.20
C ILE A 306 9.80 0.09 16.46
N ASP A 307 9.42 0.46 17.68
CA ASP A 307 9.51 1.86 18.12
C ASP A 307 11.00 2.25 18.24
N ILE A 308 11.43 3.19 17.39
CA ILE A 308 12.78 3.76 17.42
C ILE A 308 12.89 4.98 18.37
N GLY A 309 11.79 5.33 19.04
CA GLY A 309 11.67 6.28 20.14
C GLY A 309 10.53 7.27 19.91
N GLY A 310 9.66 7.43 20.92
CA GLY A 310 8.57 8.42 20.89
C GLY A 310 7.46 8.05 19.92
N GLY A 311 7.16 6.75 19.81
CA GLY A 311 6.12 6.22 18.92
C GLY A 311 6.53 6.15 17.45
N THR A 312 7.76 6.52 17.10
CA THR A 312 8.18 6.53 15.69
C THR A 312 8.46 5.09 15.23
N PRO A 313 7.76 4.57 14.22
CA PRO A 313 8.02 3.24 13.67
C PRO A 313 9.30 3.23 12.86
N GLY A 314 10.13 2.21 13.06
CA GLY A 314 11.44 2.13 12.41
C GLY A 314 12.11 0.78 12.47
N ILE A 315 13.27 0.70 11.84
CA ILE A 315 14.24 -0.38 12.03
C ILE A 315 15.57 0.21 12.50
N THR A 316 16.27 -0.51 13.36
CA THR A 316 17.62 -0.12 13.78
C THR A 316 18.65 -0.90 12.98
N VAL A 317 19.69 -0.21 12.52
CA VAL A 317 20.84 -0.79 11.82
C VAL A 317 22.10 -0.47 12.61
N GLN A 318 22.80 -1.51 13.05
CA GLN A 318 24.11 -1.39 13.67
C GLN A 318 25.18 -1.93 12.73
N ALA A 319 26.12 -1.07 12.34
CA ALA A 319 27.29 -1.48 11.58
C ALA A 319 28.46 -1.84 12.52
N THR A 320 29.18 -2.93 12.26
CA THR A 320 30.40 -3.32 12.98
C THR A 320 31.52 -3.67 12.01
N THR A 321 32.77 -3.51 12.43
CA THR A 321 33.96 -3.85 11.63
C THR A 321 34.87 -4.83 12.37
N ALA A 322 35.52 -5.73 11.63
CA ALA A 322 36.60 -6.54 12.17
C ALA A 322 37.88 -5.70 12.33
N ALA A 323 38.77 -6.11 13.24
CA ALA A 323 40.05 -5.43 13.46
C ALA A 323 40.90 -5.45 12.19
N GLY A 324 41.44 -4.28 11.81
CA GLY A 324 42.29 -4.11 10.64
C GLY A 324 41.62 -3.43 9.46
N VAL A 325 40.38 -2.92 9.59
CA VAL A 325 39.76 -2.08 8.57
C VAL A 325 40.40 -0.68 8.64
N GLY A 326 41.34 -0.40 7.73
CA GLY A 326 42.19 0.79 7.76
C GLY A 326 41.78 1.89 6.77
N ASN A 327 41.75 3.14 7.26
CA ASN A 327 41.76 4.42 6.54
C ASN A 327 40.83 4.53 5.30
N PHE A 328 39.51 4.58 5.55
CA PHE A 328 38.45 4.83 4.57
C PHE A 328 38.78 5.96 3.57
N CYS A 329 38.57 5.69 2.26
CA CYS A 329 38.78 6.68 1.20
C CYS A 329 38.00 7.98 1.50
N SER A 330 38.66 9.13 1.35
CA SER A 330 37.97 10.41 1.40
C SER A 330 37.13 10.58 0.12
N ASP A 331 35.82 10.56 0.25
CA ASP A 331 34.85 10.91 -0.79
C ASP A 331 34.72 12.44 -1.03
N GLY A 332 35.51 13.25 -0.33
CA GLY A 332 35.44 14.71 -0.37
C GLY A 332 34.44 15.32 0.62
N SER A 333 33.67 14.52 1.37
CA SER A 333 32.77 14.99 2.45
C SER A 333 33.50 15.31 3.76
N GLY A 334 34.76 14.89 3.89
CA GLY A 334 35.59 15.14 5.07
C GLY A 334 35.36 14.19 6.25
N ALA A 335 34.48 13.20 6.12
CA ALA A 335 34.24 12.17 7.14
C ALA A 335 34.37 10.74 6.57
N PHE A 336 34.98 9.86 7.36
CA PHE A 336 35.22 8.45 7.07
C PHE A 336 33.97 7.62 7.39
N ALA A 337 33.30 6.97 6.43
CA ALA A 337 32.05 6.25 6.72
C ALA A 337 31.79 5.04 5.79
N LEU A 338 31.08 4.05 6.34
CA LEU A 338 30.34 3.05 5.58
C LEU A 338 29.09 3.71 5.01
N GLU A 339 28.75 3.42 3.76
CA GLU A 339 27.47 3.82 3.17
C GLU A 339 26.75 2.59 2.68
N TYR A 340 25.44 2.54 2.93
CA TYR A 340 24.61 1.40 2.55
C TYR A 340 23.21 1.85 2.10
N THR A 341 22.54 0.98 1.35
CA THR A 341 21.11 1.06 1.04
C THR A 341 20.50 -0.30 1.32
N VAL A 342 19.24 -0.31 1.75
CA VAL A 342 18.43 -1.54 1.85
C VAL A 342 17.12 -1.33 1.11
N ASP A 343 16.58 -2.41 0.55
CA ASP A 343 15.20 -2.41 0.09
C ASP A 343 14.34 -3.01 1.20
N LEU A 344 13.31 -2.29 1.63
CA LEU A 344 12.29 -2.78 2.53
C LEU A 344 11.06 -3.14 1.73
N ASN A 345 10.53 -4.33 1.96
CA ASN A 345 9.28 -4.78 1.33
C ASN A 345 8.39 -5.21 2.47
N CYS A 346 7.20 -4.62 2.60
CA CYS A 346 6.21 -5.17 3.52
C CYS A 346 5.90 -6.64 3.11
N VAL A 347 5.61 -7.50 4.09
CA VAL A 347 5.45 -8.95 3.89
C VAL A 347 3.98 -9.35 3.83
N THR A 348 3.16 -8.67 4.61
CA THR A 348 1.71 -8.86 4.73
C THR A 348 1.11 -7.48 5.04
N SER A 349 -0.09 -7.21 4.53
CA SER A 349 -0.88 -6.07 5.03
C SER A 349 -1.17 -6.25 6.52
N ARG A 350 -1.40 -5.14 7.22
CA ARG A 350 -1.80 -5.12 8.63
C ARG A 350 -3.20 -5.75 8.77
N ASP A 351 -3.41 -6.40 9.91
CA ASP A 351 -4.62 -7.13 10.32
C ASP A 351 -4.60 -7.05 11.86
N THR A 352 -5.09 -5.93 12.37
CA THR A 352 -4.94 -5.48 13.76
C THR A 352 -5.75 -6.35 14.70
N ASP A 353 -6.92 -6.79 14.25
CA ASP A 353 -7.80 -7.61 15.04
C ASP A 353 -7.54 -9.14 14.91
N GLY A 354 -6.89 -9.57 13.84
CA GLY A 354 -6.58 -10.96 13.54
C GLY A 354 -7.79 -11.75 13.03
N ASP A 355 -8.84 -11.11 12.52
CA ASP A 355 -10.03 -11.80 12.02
C ASP A 355 -9.85 -12.35 10.58
N GLY A 356 -8.82 -11.86 9.88
CA GLY A 356 -8.43 -12.26 8.54
C GLY A 356 -8.89 -11.32 7.43
N VAL A 357 -9.55 -10.21 7.76
CA VAL A 357 -9.72 -9.02 6.93
C VAL A 357 -8.55 -8.07 7.24
N PRO A 358 -7.73 -7.70 6.25
CA PRO A 358 -6.67 -6.72 6.49
C PRO A 358 -7.26 -5.32 6.72
N ASP A 359 -6.63 -4.50 7.57
CA ASP A 359 -7.11 -3.16 7.97
C ASP A 359 -7.57 -2.27 6.79
N TYR A 360 -6.83 -2.25 5.67
CA TYR A 360 -7.19 -1.47 4.47
C TYR A 360 -8.43 -1.98 3.69
N LEU A 361 -9.08 -3.01 4.23
CA LEU A 361 -10.31 -3.65 3.75
C LEU A 361 -11.29 -3.89 4.91
N ASP A 362 -11.02 -3.32 6.09
CA ASP A 362 -11.74 -3.59 7.33
C ASP A 362 -12.39 -2.30 7.80
N LEU A 363 -13.71 -2.31 7.91
CA LEU A 363 -14.48 -1.14 8.36
C LEU A 363 -14.49 -0.97 9.90
N ASP A 364 -13.89 -1.90 10.66
CA ASP A 364 -13.81 -1.95 12.13
C ASP A 364 -12.50 -2.69 12.52
N SER A 365 -11.35 -2.06 12.24
CA SER A 365 -10.01 -2.68 12.19
C SER A 365 -9.52 -3.29 13.51
N ASP A 366 -10.04 -2.85 14.65
CA ASP A 366 -9.72 -3.44 15.96
C ASP A 366 -10.87 -4.27 16.56
N ASN A 367 -12.03 -4.26 15.89
CA ASN A 367 -13.20 -5.10 16.11
C ASN A 367 -13.84 -4.85 17.47
N ASP A 368 -13.89 -3.59 17.89
CA ASP A 368 -14.53 -3.13 19.12
C ASP A 368 -16.03 -2.79 18.89
N GLY A 369 -16.46 -2.66 17.63
CA GLY A 369 -17.84 -2.39 17.23
C GLY A 369 -18.16 -0.93 16.90
N ILE A 370 -17.16 -0.07 16.80
CA ILE A 370 -17.25 1.29 16.29
C ILE A 370 -16.54 1.31 14.91
N PRO A 371 -17.16 1.85 13.85
CA PRO A 371 -16.52 1.86 12.53
C PRO A 371 -15.33 2.82 12.41
N ASP A 372 -14.32 2.44 11.65
CA ASP A 372 -13.07 3.20 11.44
C ASP A 372 -13.32 4.62 10.93
N ASN A 373 -14.26 4.80 9.98
CA ASN A 373 -14.70 6.11 9.48
C ASN A 373 -15.15 7.08 10.60
N ILE A 374 -15.78 6.53 11.64
CA ILE A 374 -16.28 7.27 12.80
C ILE A 374 -15.13 7.58 13.76
N GLU A 375 -14.31 6.61 14.09
CA GLU A 375 -13.24 6.73 15.07
C GLU A 375 -12.10 7.61 14.58
N ALA A 376 -11.75 7.52 13.29
CA ALA A 376 -10.71 8.34 12.69
C ALA A 376 -11.01 9.85 12.70
N GLN A 377 -12.24 10.27 13.05
CA GLN A 377 -12.67 11.66 13.08
C GLN A 377 -13.16 12.09 14.46
N SER A 378 -12.98 13.38 14.80
CA SER A 378 -13.54 13.94 16.04
C SER A 378 -15.07 13.98 16.05
N THR A 379 -15.68 13.75 17.21
CA THR A 379 -17.13 13.76 17.42
C THR A 379 -17.82 15.02 16.89
N THR A 380 -17.32 16.21 17.22
CA THR A 380 -17.95 17.48 16.77
C THR A 380 -17.55 17.88 15.34
N GLY A 381 -16.47 17.31 14.82
CA GLY A 381 -15.92 17.58 13.50
C GLY A 381 -16.30 16.56 12.43
N TYR A 382 -17.07 15.53 12.78
CA TYR A 382 -17.42 14.41 11.92
C TYR A 382 -17.97 14.86 10.55
N VAL A 383 -17.40 14.30 9.49
CA VAL A 383 -17.81 14.48 8.11
C VAL A 383 -18.23 13.12 7.55
N ALA A 384 -19.50 13.02 7.15
CA ALA A 384 -20.03 11.82 6.54
C ALA A 384 -19.62 11.68 5.06
N PRO A 385 -19.54 10.45 4.53
CA PRO A 385 -19.19 10.21 3.14
C PRO A 385 -20.28 10.77 2.20
N THR A 386 -19.87 11.26 1.03
CA THR A 386 -20.81 11.80 0.04
C THR A 386 -21.37 10.74 -0.92
N GLY A 387 -20.72 9.59 -1.03
CA GLY A 387 -20.95 8.56 -2.04
C GLY A 387 -20.55 9.03 -3.44
N LEU A 388 -19.59 9.94 -3.54
CA LEU A 388 -19.13 10.52 -4.79
C LEU A 388 -17.61 10.51 -4.84
N ASP A 389 -17.06 10.05 -5.95
CA ASP A 389 -15.66 10.24 -6.35
C ASP A 389 -15.63 10.89 -7.75
N SER A 390 -15.04 12.08 -7.84
CA SER A 390 -15.06 12.91 -9.05
C SER A 390 -13.88 12.64 -9.99
N ASP A 391 -12.70 12.33 -9.46
CA ASP A 391 -11.48 12.05 -10.22
C ASP A 391 -11.06 10.59 -10.25
N LYS A 392 -11.83 9.71 -9.62
CA LYS A 392 -11.75 8.25 -9.76
C LYS A 392 -10.43 7.69 -9.26
N ASP A 393 -9.99 8.21 -8.11
CA ASP A 393 -8.85 7.69 -7.38
C ASP A 393 -9.25 6.78 -6.21
N GLY A 394 -10.55 6.60 -5.95
CA GLY A 394 -11.10 5.73 -4.91
C GLY A 394 -11.48 6.48 -3.63
N LEU A 395 -11.01 7.72 -3.44
CA LEU A 395 -11.28 8.48 -2.23
C LEU A 395 -12.55 9.33 -2.36
N ASP A 396 -13.47 9.24 -1.39
CA ASP A 396 -14.69 10.04 -1.41
C ASP A 396 -14.38 11.55 -1.39
N ASN A 397 -15.13 12.33 -2.17
CA ASN A 397 -14.97 13.79 -2.26
C ASN A 397 -15.12 14.51 -0.90
N ALA A 398 -15.72 13.89 0.13
CA ALA A 398 -15.78 14.39 1.50
C ALA A 398 -14.38 14.49 2.12
N TYR A 399 -13.53 13.53 1.81
CA TYR A 399 -12.22 13.31 2.42
C TYR A 399 -11.11 13.79 1.49
N ASP A 400 -11.35 13.83 0.18
CA ASP A 400 -10.32 14.25 -0.76
C ASP A 400 -10.05 15.77 -0.76
N SER A 401 -8.78 16.12 -0.53
CA SER A 401 -8.27 17.49 -0.68
C SER A 401 -8.11 17.94 -2.14
N THR A 402 -8.07 16.98 -3.08
CA THR A 402 -7.91 17.17 -4.53
C THR A 402 -9.02 16.55 -5.38
N PRO A 403 -10.32 16.80 -5.12
CA PRO A 403 -11.48 16.05 -5.66
C PRO A 403 -11.76 16.24 -7.16
N THR A 404 -10.80 16.78 -7.90
CA THR A 404 -10.83 16.95 -9.36
C THR A 404 -9.43 16.76 -9.94
N GLY A 405 -8.58 16.01 -9.21
CA GLY A 405 -7.20 15.74 -9.49
C GLY A 405 -7.06 14.72 -10.62
N GLY A 406 -6.19 13.75 -10.40
CA GLY A 406 -5.98 12.67 -11.37
C GLY A 406 -6.19 11.35 -10.68
N VAL A 407 -6.71 10.38 -11.43
CA VAL A 407 -7.04 8.98 -11.05
C VAL A 407 -5.99 8.22 -10.23
N THR A 408 -4.78 8.75 -10.03
CA THR A 408 -3.72 8.10 -9.25
C THR A 408 -3.61 8.66 -7.82
N GLY A 409 -4.58 9.46 -7.36
CA GLY A 409 -4.61 10.04 -6.03
C GLY A 409 -3.42 10.92 -5.66
N THR A 410 -2.72 11.47 -6.66
CA THR A 410 -1.45 12.15 -6.40
C THR A 410 -1.68 13.48 -5.71
N GLY A 411 -1.44 13.49 -4.40
CA GLY A 411 -1.65 14.64 -3.54
C GLY A 411 -2.98 14.64 -2.80
N SER A 412 -3.81 13.61 -3.01
CA SER A 412 -4.95 13.30 -2.16
C SER A 412 -4.45 13.05 -0.73
N ILE A 413 -5.24 13.49 0.24
CA ILE A 413 -4.97 13.33 1.67
C ILE A 413 -6.33 12.95 2.23
N GLY A 414 -6.48 11.69 2.67
CA GLY A 414 -7.70 11.22 3.31
C GLY A 414 -7.87 11.79 4.71
N ILE A 415 -8.69 11.11 5.52
CA ILE A 415 -8.83 11.39 6.94
C ILE A 415 -7.46 11.26 7.60
N THR A 416 -7.14 12.22 8.48
CA THR A 416 -6.00 12.07 9.39
C THR A 416 -6.55 11.46 10.66
N PRO A 417 -6.24 10.19 10.98
CA PRO A 417 -6.86 9.50 12.10
C PRO A 417 -6.67 10.25 13.42
N GLN A 418 -7.75 10.32 14.20
CA GLN A 418 -7.72 10.85 15.56
C GLN A 418 -6.93 9.91 16.47
N ASN A 419 -6.28 10.51 17.47
CA ASN A 419 -5.74 9.81 18.61
C ASN A 419 -6.07 10.65 19.84
N SER A 420 -7.03 10.19 20.63
CA SER A 420 -7.68 10.95 21.70
C SER A 420 -6.73 11.16 22.89
N ASP A 421 -5.98 10.13 23.29
CA ASP A 421 -5.08 10.18 24.44
C ASP A 421 -3.64 10.66 24.11
N ASN A 422 -3.26 10.62 22.83
CA ASN A 422 -1.94 10.88 22.26
C ASN A 422 -0.80 9.99 22.80
N THR A 423 -1.06 8.75 23.25
CA THR A 423 -0.02 7.88 23.83
C THR A 423 0.32 6.64 22.99
N ASP A 424 -0.67 5.98 22.41
CA ASP A 424 -0.55 4.74 21.64
C ASP A 424 -1.23 4.83 20.26
N ASN A 425 -2.09 3.88 19.91
CA ASN A 425 -2.58 3.76 18.54
C ASN A 425 -3.61 4.89 18.26
N PRO A 426 -3.85 5.25 16.99
CA PRO A 426 -5.02 6.06 16.67
C PRO A 426 -6.32 5.33 17.04
N ASP A 427 -7.38 6.07 17.35
CA ASP A 427 -8.65 5.57 17.90
C ASP A 427 -9.16 4.32 17.15
N TYR A 428 -9.19 4.32 15.81
CA TYR A 428 -9.66 3.17 14.98
C TYR A 428 -8.85 1.86 15.11
N LEU A 429 -7.75 1.88 15.88
CA LEU A 429 -6.90 0.71 16.15
C LEU A 429 -6.68 0.50 17.66
N ASP A 430 -7.36 1.29 18.50
CA ASP A 430 -7.16 1.34 19.93
C ASP A 430 -8.43 0.93 20.67
N LEU A 431 -8.30 -0.08 21.53
CA LEU A 431 -9.45 -0.66 22.23
C LEU A 431 -9.89 0.18 23.45
N ASP A 432 -9.10 1.19 23.82
CA ASP A 432 -9.26 2.09 24.98
C ASP A 432 -8.77 3.48 24.56
N SER A 433 -9.53 4.16 23.69
CA SER A 433 -9.11 5.37 22.95
C SER A 433 -8.69 6.53 23.85
N ASP A 434 -9.20 6.61 25.08
CA ASP A 434 -8.87 7.64 26.06
C ASP A 434 -7.91 7.15 27.18
N ASN A 435 -7.62 5.84 27.18
CA ASN A 435 -6.74 5.15 28.11
C ASN A 435 -7.15 5.29 29.59
N ASP A 436 -8.45 5.32 29.86
CA ASP A 436 -9.01 5.39 31.22
C ASP A 436 -9.07 4.02 31.93
N GLY A 437 -8.91 2.93 31.16
CA GLY A 437 -8.92 1.55 31.62
C GLY A 437 -10.26 0.83 31.47
N ILE A 438 -11.23 1.43 30.78
CA ILE A 438 -12.46 0.83 30.26
C ILE A 438 -12.32 0.75 28.73
N PHE A 439 -12.82 -0.33 28.13
CA PHE A 439 -12.69 -0.50 26.68
C PHE A 439 -13.84 0.17 25.94
N ASP A 440 -13.56 0.66 24.74
CA ASP A 440 -14.45 1.41 23.86
C ASP A 440 -15.76 0.68 23.58
N ILE A 441 -15.71 -0.63 23.32
CA ILE A 441 -16.89 -1.51 23.21
C ILE A 441 -17.86 -1.42 24.40
N THR A 442 -17.35 -1.16 25.61
CA THR A 442 -18.14 -1.05 26.85
C THR A 442 -18.80 0.33 26.95
N GLU A 443 -18.15 1.36 26.42
CA GLU A 443 -18.51 2.77 26.59
C GLU A 443 -19.26 3.35 25.41
N SER A 444 -19.12 2.79 24.22
CA SER A 444 -19.80 3.22 23.00
C SER A 444 -21.34 3.22 23.12
N GLY A 445 -21.88 2.36 24.00
CA GLY A 445 -23.33 2.16 24.11
C GLY A 445 -23.93 1.32 22.97
N SER A 446 -23.09 0.70 22.12
CA SER A 446 -23.48 -0.16 20.99
C SER A 446 -24.34 -1.36 21.41
N GLY A 447 -24.22 -1.80 22.66
CA GLY A 447 -24.91 -2.95 23.22
C GLY A 447 -24.33 -4.30 22.78
N LEU A 448 -23.15 -4.28 22.16
CA LEU A 448 -22.33 -5.46 21.93
C LEU A 448 -21.79 -6.02 23.25
N THR A 449 -21.18 -7.21 23.19
CA THR A 449 -20.72 -7.91 24.40
C THR A 449 -19.27 -8.34 24.25
N ASP A 450 -18.49 -8.02 25.27
CA ASP A 450 -17.11 -8.48 25.50
C ASP A 450 -17.06 -9.33 26.79
N THR A 451 -17.40 -10.62 26.68
CA THR A 451 -17.58 -11.54 27.82
C THR A 451 -16.98 -12.94 27.60
N ALA A 452 -16.90 -13.40 26.35
CA ALA A 452 -16.02 -14.46 25.90
C ALA A 452 -14.63 -13.85 25.60
N GLY A 453 -13.66 -14.65 25.15
CA GLY A 453 -12.30 -14.13 24.87
C GLY A 453 -11.45 -13.82 26.10
N GLY A 454 -11.94 -12.98 27.01
CA GLY A 454 -11.24 -12.55 28.20
C GLY A 454 -11.74 -11.27 28.83
N ALA A 455 -12.79 -10.63 28.27
CA ALA A 455 -12.97 -9.19 28.36
C ALA A 455 -11.72 -8.51 27.73
N ASP A 456 -11.50 -8.72 26.44
CA ASP A 456 -10.30 -8.28 25.73
C ASP A 456 -10.51 -7.05 24.84
N GLY A 457 -11.62 -6.33 25.03
CA GLY A 457 -11.94 -5.08 24.32
C GLY A 457 -12.63 -5.30 22.98
N ARG A 458 -12.81 -6.55 22.55
CA ARG A 458 -13.31 -6.89 21.22
C ARG A 458 -14.66 -7.57 21.25
N VAL A 459 -15.34 -7.54 20.11
CA VAL A 459 -16.61 -8.20 19.92
C VAL A 459 -16.45 -9.73 19.99
N ASP A 460 -17.20 -10.36 20.88
CA ASP A 460 -17.12 -11.80 21.15
C ASP A 460 -17.48 -12.69 19.94
N LEU A 461 -16.51 -13.17 19.16
CA LEU A 461 -16.65 -14.00 17.94
C LEU A 461 -17.40 -15.37 18.06
N GLY A 462 -18.04 -15.70 19.19
CA GLY A 462 -19.20 -16.61 19.31
C GLY A 462 -19.21 -18.00 18.65
N GLY A 463 -18.10 -18.51 18.10
CA GLY A 463 -18.04 -19.76 17.34
C GLY A 463 -18.72 -19.74 15.96
N GLY A 464 -18.98 -18.54 15.39
CA GLY A 464 -19.44 -18.28 14.03
C GLY A 464 -18.84 -16.97 13.49
N THR A 465 -18.96 -16.67 12.20
CA THR A 465 -18.51 -15.37 11.67
C THR A 465 -19.43 -14.28 12.21
N ILE A 466 -18.91 -13.38 13.04
CA ILE A 466 -19.66 -12.27 13.63
C ILE A 466 -19.47 -10.98 12.84
N VAL A 467 -18.32 -10.86 12.19
CA VAL A 467 -18.02 -9.84 11.18
C VAL A 467 -18.40 -10.28 9.76
N GLY A 468 -18.60 -9.31 8.89
CA GLY A 468 -18.84 -9.48 7.45
C GLY A 468 -17.57 -9.87 6.69
N THR A 469 -17.60 -9.63 5.40
CA THR A 469 -16.46 -9.67 4.47
C THR A 469 -15.70 -8.34 4.41
N ASN A 470 -16.32 -7.28 4.91
CA ASN A 470 -15.82 -5.92 5.08
C ASN A 470 -15.38 -5.65 6.53
N GLY A 471 -15.19 -6.69 7.34
CA GLY A 471 -14.74 -6.58 8.74
C GLY A 471 -15.76 -6.02 9.74
N LEU A 472 -16.78 -5.28 9.30
CA LEU A 472 -17.81 -4.75 10.20
C LEU A 472 -18.68 -5.85 10.85
N VAL A 473 -19.04 -5.64 12.12
CA VAL A 473 -19.92 -6.54 12.88
C VAL A 473 -21.31 -6.66 12.23
N ASN A 474 -21.71 -7.89 11.88
CA ASN A 474 -22.98 -8.20 11.17
C ASN A 474 -24.26 -7.64 11.84
N SER A 475 -24.26 -7.39 13.17
CA SER A 475 -25.41 -6.80 13.85
C SER A 475 -25.51 -5.29 13.69
N LEU A 476 -24.38 -4.65 13.37
CA LEU A 476 -24.25 -3.23 13.07
C LEU A 476 -24.12 -2.98 11.57
N ASP A 477 -24.02 -4.02 10.76
CA ASP A 477 -23.89 -3.91 9.31
C ASP A 477 -25.27 -3.81 8.58
N ASN A 478 -25.40 -2.84 7.67
CA ASN A 478 -26.58 -2.61 6.81
C ASN A 478 -26.50 -3.29 5.43
N GLY A 479 -25.38 -3.93 5.13
CA GLY A 479 -25.11 -4.63 3.89
C GLY A 479 -23.63 -4.98 3.86
N ASP A 480 -23.34 -6.29 3.76
CA ASP A 480 -21.99 -6.87 3.73
C ASP A 480 -21.24 -6.49 2.43
N ASP A 481 -21.01 -5.19 2.29
CA ASP A 481 -20.34 -4.43 1.23
C ASP A 481 -19.79 -3.11 1.81
N TYR A 482 -19.10 -2.33 0.99
CA TYR A 482 -18.39 -1.11 1.42
C TYR A 482 -19.17 0.18 1.10
N THR A 483 -20.46 0.07 0.76
CA THR A 483 -21.24 1.24 0.31
C THR A 483 -21.72 2.15 1.44
N ASP A 484 -21.68 1.65 2.67
CA ASP A 484 -22.09 2.34 3.90
C ASP A 484 -21.07 2.03 5.00
N PRO A 485 -19.90 2.70 5.01
CA PRO A 485 -18.80 2.40 5.93
C PRO A 485 -19.18 2.55 7.41
N ASN A 486 -20.25 3.30 7.72
CA ASN A 486 -20.76 3.45 9.10
C ASN A 486 -21.73 2.34 9.53
N GLY A 487 -22.17 1.48 8.61
CA GLY A 487 -23.23 0.52 8.84
C GLY A 487 -24.49 1.14 9.46
N SER A 488 -24.89 0.66 10.64
CA SER A 488 -26.14 1.00 11.32
C SER A 488 -26.10 2.34 12.05
N PHE A 489 -24.90 2.90 12.24
CA PHE A 489 -24.72 4.23 12.78
C PHE A 489 -25.06 5.25 11.71
N ASP A 490 -25.81 6.29 12.09
CA ASP A 490 -26.11 7.37 11.16
C ASP A 490 -24.94 8.35 11.04
N ASN A 491 -25.11 9.36 10.20
CA ASN A 491 -24.07 10.33 9.87
C ASN A 491 -23.82 11.39 10.97
N THR A 492 -24.11 11.07 12.23
CA THR A 492 -23.82 11.91 13.40
C THR A 492 -23.29 11.10 14.58
N GLN A 493 -22.23 11.58 15.23
CA GLN A 493 -21.70 10.85 16.40
C GLN A 493 -22.47 11.16 17.70
N THR A 494 -23.05 12.36 17.82
CA THR A 494 -23.61 12.89 19.08
C THR A 494 -24.89 12.20 19.58
N ASP A 495 -25.50 11.34 18.78
CA ASP A 495 -26.70 10.57 19.18
C ASP A 495 -26.59 9.07 18.94
N ASN A 496 -25.49 8.61 18.34
CA ASN A 496 -25.17 7.20 18.13
C ASN A 496 -24.41 6.58 19.31
N PHE A 497 -23.58 7.38 19.98
CA PHE A 497 -22.76 6.94 21.10
C PHE A 497 -23.21 7.59 22.40
N THR A 498 -22.86 6.97 23.52
CA THR A 498 -23.17 7.50 24.85
C THR A 498 -22.28 8.70 25.22
N ASP A 499 -22.87 9.60 25.99
CA ASP A 499 -22.33 10.88 26.47
C ASP A 499 -22.95 11.07 27.85
N SER A 500 -22.31 10.46 28.85
CA SER A 500 -22.87 10.25 30.18
C SER A 500 -22.91 11.53 31.00
N ASP A 501 -21.94 12.42 30.83
CA ASP A 501 -21.86 13.72 31.49
C ASP A 501 -22.46 14.87 30.65
N GLY A 502 -22.71 14.63 29.36
CA GLY A 502 -23.47 15.52 28.48
C GLY A 502 -22.66 16.70 27.95
N ASP A 503 -21.34 16.54 27.84
CA ASP A 503 -20.41 17.64 27.76
C ASP A 503 -19.78 17.86 26.37
N ILE A 504 -20.13 17.04 25.35
CA ILE A 504 -19.65 17.11 23.95
C ILE A 504 -19.66 18.55 23.38
N ASN A 505 -20.61 19.38 23.81
CA ASN A 505 -20.76 20.77 23.32
C ASN A 505 -20.11 21.83 24.22
N THR A 506 -19.45 21.41 25.29
CA THR A 506 -18.88 22.25 26.35
C THR A 506 -17.40 21.99 26.63
N GLY A 507 -16.81 20.91 26.15
CA GLY A 507 -15.36 20.75 26.26
C GLY A 507 -14.84 19.34 26.06
N GLY A 508 -15.62 18.32 26.41
CA GLY A 508 -15.27 16.90 26.26
C GLY A 508 -15.90 16.25 25.03
N ASP A 509 -16.16 14.96 25.15
CA ASP A 509 -16.36 14.04 24.03
C ASP A 509 -17.42 12.95 24.34
N VAL A 510 -17.60 11.98 23.43
CA VAL A 510 -18.39 10.76 23.71
C VAL A 510 -17.62 9.86 24.68
N ASP A 511 -18.35 9.02 25.43
CA ASP A 511 -17.81 8.26 26.56
C ASP A 511 -16.53 7.47 26.21
N TYR A 512 -16.45 6.81 25.04
CA TYR A 512 -15.26 6.02 24.65
C TYR A 512 -14.02 6.86 24.32
N ARG A 513 -14.13 8.18 24.25
CA ARG A 513 -13.00 9.11 24.03
C ARG A 513 -12.83 10.09 25.18
N ASP A 514 -13.60 9.95 26.25
CA ASP A 514 -13.66 10.93 27.31
C ASP A 514 -13.42 10.31 28.68
N VAL A 515 -12.21 10.58 29.20
CA VAL A 515 -11.83 10.15 30.53
C VAL A 515 -12.82 10.80 31.50
N PRO A 516 -13.66 10.02 32.20
CA PRO A 516 -14.67 10.58 33.08
C PRO A 516 -13.99 11.54 34.06
N GLY A 517 -14.33 12.83 33.98
CA GLY A 517 -13.77 13.82 34.88
C GLY A 517 -13.95 13.36 36.32
N VAL A 518 -12.92 13.56 37.17
CA VAL A 518 -13.05 13.22 38.59
C VAL A 518 -14.26 13.97 39.13
N ASP A 519 -15.24 13.25 39.64
CA ASP A 519 -16.43 13.77 40.32
C ASP A 519 -16.33 13.28 41.78
N THR A 520 -15.62 14.08 42.59
CA THR A 520 -15.19 13.72 43.95
C THR A 520 -16.38 13.48 44.89
N ASP A 521 -17.52 14.15 44.67
CA ASP A 521 -18.72 14.03 45.50
C ASP A 521 -19.87 13.21 44.86
N ASN A 522 -19.74 12.86 43.58
CA ASN A 522 -20.71 12.13 42.75
C ASN A 522 -22.05 12.86 42.60
N ASP A 523 -22.03 14.19 42.46
CA ASP A 523 -23.23 14.99 42.22
C ASP A 523 -23.57 15.21 40.73
N GLY A 524 -22.70 14.75 39.84
CA GLY A 524 -22.85 14.80 38.39
C GLY A 524 -22.28 16.07 37.76
N ILE A 525 -21.43 16.80 38.48
CA ILE A 525 -20.58 17.87 37.98
C ILE A 525 -19.12 17.46 38.25
N VAL A 526 -18.28 17.41 37.22
CA VAL A 526 -16.86 17.06 37.38
C VAL A 526 -16.11 18.15 38.16
N ASP A 527 -15.10 17.79 38.97
CA ASP A 527 -14.27 18.68 39.81
C ASP A 527 -13.70 19.90 39.03
N ALA A 528 -13.53 19.79 37.72
CA ALA A 528 -13.07 20.91 36.89
C ALA A 528 -14.11 22.03 36.74
N ASP A 529 -15.39 21.68 36.82
CA ASP A 529 -16.55 22.55 36.63
C ASP A 529 -17.42 22.69 37.90
N ASP A 530 -17.19 21.85 38.91
CA ASP A 530 -17.75 22.00 40.24
C ASP A 530 -17.09 23.20 40.95
N LEU A 531 -17.86 23.88 41.78
CA LEU A 531 -17.40 24.99 42.60
C LEU A 531 -17.13 24.56 44.05
N ASP A 532 -17.43 23.31 44.39
CA ASP A 532 -17.29 22.67 45.72
C ASP A 532 -17.07 21.16 45.53
N ASP A 533 -15.91 20.76 44.97
CA ASP A 533 -15.59 19.40 44.47
C ASP A 533 -15.97 18.24 45.42
N ASP A 534 -15.99 18.45 46.74
CA ASP A 534 -16.33 17.42 47.73
C ASP A 534 -17.68 17.63 48.46
N ASN A 535 -18.45 18.66 48.06
CA ASN A 535 -19.69 19.15 48.66
C ASN A 535 -19.63 19.31 50.19
N ASP A 536 -18.46 19.60 50.76
CA ASP A 536 -18.35 19.83 52.20
C ASP A 536 -18.96 21.18 52.63
N GLY A 537 -19.32 22.01 51.64
CA GLY A 537 -19.94 23.31 51.78
C GLY A 537 -18.94 24.47 51.74
N ILE A 538 -17.72 24.24 51.25
CA ILE A 538 -16.65 25.21 51.10
C ILE A 538 -16.17 25.22 49.65
N LEU A 539 -16.43 26.32 48.95
CA LEU A 539 -16.00 26.45 47.56
C LEU A 539 -14.48 26.26 47.39
N ASP A 540 -14.00 25.61 46.33
CA ASP A 540 -12.57 25.35 46.06
C ASP A 540 -11.74 26.63 45.97
N THR A 541 -12.37 27.75 45.58
CA THR A 541 -11.75 29.08 45.63
C THR A 541 -11.40 29.54 47.07
N GLU A 542 -12.04 28.99 48.09
CA GLU A 542 -11.78 29.20 49.52
C GLU A 542 -10.83 28.15 50.11
N GLU A 543 -10.81 26.94 49.57
CA GLU A 543 -9.89 25.87 49.96
C GLU A 543 -8.44 26.16 49.53
N ASN A 544 -8.26 26.62 48.29
CA ASN A 544 -6.96 27.01 47.72
C ASN A 544 -6.29 28.22 48.43
N LYS A 545 -6.92 28.83 49.44
CA LYS A 545 -6.33 29.90 50.25
C LYS A 545 -5.50 29.37 51.43
N CYS A 546 -5.62 28.10 51.77
CA CYS A 546 -4.81 27.45 52.80
C CYS A 546 -4.17 26.20 52.20
N ASN A 547 -2.85 26.17 52.15
CA ASN A 547 -2.02 25.14 51.54
C ASN A 547 -2.09 23.80 52.31
N PHE A 548 -3.26 23.18 52.39
CA PHE A 548 -3.44 21.79 52.77
C PHE A 548 -3.32 21.00 51.48
N THR A 549 -2.19 20.32 51.32
CA THR A 549 -2.10 19.23 50.35
C THR A 549 -3.08 18.17 50.81
N ASP A 550 -4.05 17.92 49.94
CA ASP A 550 -5.06 16.91 50.09
C ASP A 550 -4.41 15.56 50.46
N GLU A 551 -4.74 15.06 51.66
CA GLU A 551 -4.34 13.73 52.13
C GLU A 551 -5.62 12.93 52.17
N ILE A 552 -6.01 12.39 51.00
CA ILE A 552 -6.87 11.23 50.78
C ILE A 552 -7.36 10.61 52.11
N ASP A 553 -8.55 11.00 52.59
CA ASP A 553 -9.18 10.31 53.72
C ASP A 553 -9.83 9.00 53.25
N THR A 554 -8.97 8.02 52.97
CA THR A 554 -9.38 6.64 52.65
C THR A 554 -9.78 5.84 53.90
N ASN A 555 -10.24 6.46 54.99
CA ASN A 555 -10.63 5.71 56.18
C ASN A 555 -12.14 5.38 56.20
N PRO A 556 -12.57 4.13 55.93
CA PRO A 556 -13.99 3.76 55.86
C PRO A 556 -14.66 3.66 57.25
N ALA A 557 -14.04 4.19 58.30
CA ALA A 557 -14.45 3.97 59.68
C ALA A 557 -15.32 5.08 60.29
N LEU A 558 -15.53 6.22 59.63
CA LEU A 558 -16.27 7.35 60.21
C LEU A 558 -17.73 7.48 59.75
N TYR A 559 -18.18 6.74 58.75
CA TYR A 559 -19.55 6.80 58.22
C TYR A 559 -20.66 6.22 59.14
N SER A 560 -20.41 6.01 60.44
CA SER A 560 -21.39 5.35 61.33
C SER A 560 -21.90 6.12 62.54
N GLN A 561 -21.58 7.41 62.72
CA GLN A 561 -22.23 8.22 63.76
C GLN A 561 -22.47 9.64 63.25
N GLY A 562 -23.73 9.94 62.93
CA GLY A 562 -24.12 11.17 62.27
C GLY A 562 -23.94 12.49 63.05
N LEU A 563 -24.19 13.56 62.31
CA LEU A 563 -24.41 14.94 62.76
C LEU A 563 -23.27 15.54 63.61
N ALA A 564 -22.26 16.09 62.96
CA ALA A 564 -21.38 17.07 63.59
C ALA A 564 -22.13 18.40 63.75
N THR A 565 -22.41 18.79 65.00
CA THR A 565 -22.93 20.12 65.36
C THR A 565 -21.78 21.10 65.63
N SER A 566 -22.03 22.40 65.37
CA SER A 566 -21.11 23.55 65.29
C SER A 566 -20.24 23.93 66.52
N SER A 567 -19.62 22.99 67.25
CA SER A 567 -18.84 23.33 68.47
C SER A 567 -17.33 23.10 68.46
N ASP A 568 -16.72 22.58 67.39
CA ASP A 568 -15.29 22.18 67.46
C ASP A 568 -14.27 23.21 66.93
N PHE A 569 -14.68 24.38 66.47
CA PHE A 569 -13.74 25.45 66.09
C PHE A 569 -13.63 26.56 67.15
N THR A 570 -12.92 26.29 68.25
CA THR A 570 -12.23 27.37 68.99
C THR A 570 -10.91 26.89 69.57
N THR A 571 -9.79 27.33 68.97
CA THR A 571 -8.65 28.01 69.62
C THR A 571 -7.34 27.75 68.86
N LEU A 572 -6.91 28.71 68.03
CA LEU A 572 -5.48 28.97 67.90
C LEU A 572 -5.27 30.45 67.56
N ASN A 573 -5.06 31.27 68.59
CA ASN A 573 -4.52 32.61 68.41
C ASN A 573 -3.52 32.91 69.52
N GLY A 574 -2.25 32.97 69.13
CA GLY A 574 -1.15 33.63 69.84
C GLY A 574 -0.42 32.84 70.93
N GLN A 575 0.88 32.61 70.75
CA GLN A 575 1.96 33.27 71.52
C GLN A 575 3.36 32.97 70.96
N ASN A 576 4.08 34.08 70.69
CA ASN A 576 5.53 34.32 70.61
C ASN A 576 6.42 33.59 69.60
#